data_AF-A0A7T5UWH1-F1
#
_entry.id   AF-A0A7T5UWH1-F1
#
_cell.length_a   1.000
_cell.length_b   1.000
_cell.length_c   1.000
_cell.angle_alpha   90.00
_cell.angle_beta   90.00
_cell.angle_gamma   90.00
#
_symmetry.space_group_name_H-M   'P 1'
#
loop_
_entity.id
_entity.type
_entity.pdbx_description
1 polymer ?
#
loop_
_entity_poly.entity_id
_entity_poly.type
_entity_poly.pdbx_seq_one_letter_code
_entity_poly.pdbx_strand_id
1 'polypeptide(L)'
;MSKKQLITIITILVIAIIGLAVVFYLNTFKVVRFDIRHDDITIDVYSGSTNNNQKIGSLDASGELKLQAGDYTVVPSGDKYNNAPISFTVKNTDTTITINPEYSQAYRDAILKAEMDAINKVISDTYPSVINGFDINPGYVYENATWYATTLKQDIGHPTEVSDVYRTVLKKEDGKWVIKAKPALVLSSKDYPQIPVDILRDINRK
;
A
#
# COMPACT_ATOMS: atom_id res chain seq x y z
N MET A 1 5.89 64.47 -26.21
CA MET A 1 6.00 63.65 -24.99
C MET A 1 7.30 64.01 -24.28
N SER A 2 7.26 64.40 -23.00
CA SER A 2 8.46 64.86 -22.28
C SER A 2 9.31 63.68 -21.80
N LYS A 3 10.62 63.89 -21.63
CA LYS A 3 11.53 62.86 -21.06
C LYS A 3 11.01 62.31 -19.72
N LYS A 4 10.37 63.17 -18.91
CA LYS A 4 9.74 62.76 -17.64
C LYS A 4 8.55 61.82 -17.85
N GLN A 5 7.67 62.11 -18.82
CA GLN A 5 6.55 61.23 -19.17
C GLN A 5 7.02 59.87 -19.70
N LEU A 6 8.10 59.84 -20.49
CA LEU A 6 8.70 58.61 -21.00
C LEU A 6 9.24 57.73 -19.85
N ILE A 7 9.96 58.32 -18.91
CA ILE A 7 10.50 57.60 -17.74
C ILE A 7 9.37 57.02 -16.90
N THR A 8 8.32 57.81 -16.60
CA THR A 8 7.18 57.34 -15.81
C THR A 8 6.47 56.16 -16.47
N ILE A 9 6.24 56.21 -17.79
CA ILE A 9 5.61 55.11 -18.53
C ILE A 9 6.47 53.84 -18.47
N ILE A 10 7.79 53.96 -18.69
CA ILE A 10 8.71 52.81 -18.62
C ILE A 10 8.70 52.19 -17.22
N THR A 11 8.73 53.01 -16.16
CA THR A 11 8.68 52.50 -14.77
C THR A 11 7.40 51.75 -14.49
N ILE A 12 6.24 52.27 -14.91
CA ILE A 12 4.95 51.58 -14.75
C ILE A 12 4.95 50.25 -15.52
N LEU A 13 5.50 50.23 -16.73
CA LEU A 13 5.55 49.04 -17.58
C LEU A 13 6.42 47.94 -16.96
N VAL A 14 7.58 48.29 -16.39
CA VAL A 14 8.45 47.35 -15.66
C VAL A 14 7.73 46.78 -14.43
N ILE A 15 7.07 47.63 -13.64
CA ILE A 15 6.30 47.18 -12.46
C ILE A 15 5.17 46.23 -12.90
N ALA A 16 4.46 46.54 -13.98
CA ALA A 16 3.40 45.70 -14.50
C ALA A 16 3.91 44.32 -14.97
N ILE A 17 5.06 44.28 -15.66
CA ILE A 17 5.69 43.02 -16.09
C ILE A 17 6.10 42.17 -14.89
N ILE A 18 6.72 42.78 -13.87
CA ILE A 18 7.10 42.07 -12.64
C ILE A 18 5.85 41.53 -11.93
N GLY A 19 4.79 42.35 -11.82
CA GLY A 19 3.52 41.92 -11.24
C GLY A 19 2.90 40.73 -11.97
N LEU A 20 2.86 40.79 -13.31
CA LEU A 20 2.41 39.68 -14.16
C LEU A 20 3.25 38.42 -13.94
N ALA A 21 4.58 38.53 -13.92
CA ALA A 21 5.48 37.40 -13.70
C ALA A 21 5.24 36.75 -12.33
N VAL A 22 5.04 37.54 -11.27
CA VAL A 22 4.70 37.03 -9.94
C VAL A 22 3.36 36.31 -9.94
N VAL A 23 2.33 36.86 -10.59
CA VAL A 23 1.01 36.20 -10.70
C VAL A 23 1.12 34.88 -11.45
N PHE A 24 1.84 34.84 -12.57
CA PHE A 24 2.08 33.60 -13.31
C PHE A 24 2.83 32.57 -12.46
N TYR A 25 3.87 32.98 -11.75
CA TYR A 25 4.63 32.11 -10.85
C TYR A 25 3.76 31.54 -9.73
N LEU A 26 2.96 32.37 -9.05
CA LEU A 26 2.06 31.90 -7.99
C LEU A 26 0.98 30.95 -8.53
N ASN A 27 0.51 31.14 -9.76
CA ASN A 27 -0.46 30.25 -10.39
C ASN A 27 0.13 28.86 -10.75
N THR A 28 1.44 28.66 -10.67
CA THR A 28 2.06 27.33 -10.87
C THR A 28 1.86 26.41 -9.67
N PHE A 29 1.61 26.95 -8.48
CA PHE A 29 1.39 26.16 -7.27
C PHE A 29 -0.07 25.69 -7.19
N LYS A 30 -0.25 24.41 -6.88
CA LYS A 30 -1.55 23.77 -6.68
C LYS A 30 -1.62 23.14 -5.30
N VAL A 31 -2.82 23.10 -4.75
CA VAL A 31 -3.06 22.47 -3.47
C VAL A 31 -3.10 20.97 -3.69
N VAL A 32 -2.21 20.25 -3.01
CA VAL A 32 -2.16 18.80 -2.98
C VAL A 32 -2.60 18.36 -1.59
N ARG A 33 -3.75 17.69 -1.54
CA ARG A 33 -4.30 17.11 -0.32
C ARG A 33 -3.75 15.70 -0.16
N PHE A 34 -3.20 15.41 1.00
CA PHE A 34 -2.75 14.08 1.39
C PHE A 34 -3.78 13.49 2.35
N ASP A 35 -4.43 12.42 1.90
CA ASP A 35 -5.37 11.61 2.68
C ASP A 35 -4.61 10.41 3.24
N ILE A 36 -4.06 10.56 4.44
CA ILE A 36 -3.29 9.53 5.14
C ILE A 36 -4.27 8.63 5.90
N ARG A 37 -4.31 7.36 5.51
CA ARG A 37 -5.30 6.39 6.01
C ARG A 37 -4.96 5.77 7.37
N HIS A 38 -3.78 6.05 7.89
CA HIS A 38 -3.27 5.53 9.15
C HIS A 38 -2.80 6.68 10.02
N ASP A 39 -3.12 6.63 11.31
CA ASP A 39 -2.80 7.66 12.31
C ASP A 39 -1.37 7.55 12.84
N ASP A 40 -0.70 6.42 12.62
CA ASP A 40 0.64 6.11 13.08
C ASP A 40 1.70 6.16 11.97
N ILE A 41 1.45 6.96 10.92
CA ILE A 41 2.36 7.14 9.78
C ILE A 41 2.73 8.60 9.60
N THR A 42 4.03 8.84 9.43
CA THR A 42 4.56 10.10 8.89
C THR A 42 4.87 9.91 7.41
N ILE A 43 4.65 10.95 6.61
CA ILE A 43 5.06 10.96 5.20
C ILE A 43 6.09 12.04 4.94
N ASP A 44 7.08 11.71 4.12
CA ASP A 44 8.04 12.66 3.56
C ASP A 44 7.79 12.84 2.06
N VAL A 45 7.69 14.09 1.61
CA VAL A 45 7.42 14.43 0.20
C VAL A 45 8.69 14.95 -0.44
N TYR A 46 9.06 14.39 -1.59
CA TYR A 46 10.26 14.72 -2.35
C TYR A 46 9.91 15.17 -3.77
N SER A 47 10.64 16.15 -4.31
CA SER A 47 10.47 16.59 -5.71
C SER A 47 11.18 15.68 -6.68
N GLY A 48 10.47 15.08 -7.64
CA GLY A 48 10.97 14.15 -8.64
C GLY A 48 10.62 12.68 -8.35
N SER A 49 11.15 11.76 -9.17
CA SER A 49 10.80 10.33 -9.14
C SER A 49 11.88 9.38 -8.57
N THR A 50 13.06 9.85 -8.12
CA THR A 50 14.21 9.01 -7.74
C THR A 50 14.98 9.50 -6.50
N ASN A 51 15.87 8.65 -5.96
CA ASN A 51 16.50 8.75 -4.63
C ASN A 51 17.40 9.97 -4.33
N ASN A 52 17.54 10.94 -5.24
CA ASN A 52 18.44 12.10 -5.08
C ASN A 52 17.68 13.44 -5.04
N ASN A 53 16.45 13.39 -4.57
CA ASN A 53 15.48 14.48 -4.64
C ASN A 53 15.47 15.36 -3.41
N GLN A 54 15.14 16.64 -3.59
CA GLN A 54 14.96 17.58 -2.50
C GLN A 54 13.70 17.24 -1.70
N LYS A 55 13.84 17.11 -0.38
CA LYS A 55 12.70 17.01 0.55
C LYS A 55 11.95 18.35 0.57
N ILE A 56 10.66 18.29 0.26
CA ILE A 56 9.77 19.45 0.16
C ILE A 56 9.03 19.68 1.47
N GLY A 57 8.66 18.61 2.17
CA GLY A 57 7.95 18.70 3.44
C GLY A 57 7.70 17.33 4.07
N SER A 58 7.13 17.38 5.27
CA SER A 58 6.66 16.22 6.01
C SER A 58 5.26 16.47 6.53
N LEU A 59 4.45 15.42 6.63
CA LEU A 59 3.14 15.45 7.26
C LEU A 59 3.02 14.23 8.18
N ASP A 60 2.60 14.45 9.42
CA ASP A 60 2.30 13.43 10.44
C ASP A 60 0.82 13.06 10.50
N ALA A 61 -0.03 13.80 9.77
CA ALA A 61 -1.45 13.55 9.62
C ALA A 61 -1.91 14.04 8.23
N SER A 62 -3.15 13.69 7.87
CA SER A 62 -3.77 14.21 6.64
C SER A 62 -3.71 15.73 6.60
N GLY A 63 -3.34 16.29 5.45
CA GLY A 63 -3.01 17.70 5.34
C GLY A 63 -2.82 18.15 3.90
N GLU A 64 -2.34 19.38 3.73
CA GLU A 64 -2.19 20.00 2.42
C GLU A 64 -0.78 20.58 2.23
N LEU A 65 -0.22 20.41 1.03
CA LEU A 65 0.98 21.12 0.61
C LEU A 65 0.71 21.87 -0.70
N LYS A 66 1.36 23.02 -0.88
CA LYS A 66 1.36 23.75 -2.16
C LYS A 66 2.55 23.29 -2.98
N LEU A 67 2.29 22.56 -4.06
CA LEU A 67 3.30 21.99 -4.94
C LEU A 67 3.16 22.57 -6.35
N GLN A 68 4.28 22.77 -7.04
CA GLN A 68 4.26 23.12 -8.46
C GLN A 68 3.88 21.90 -9.30
N ALA A 69 3.36 22.12 -10.51
CA ALA A 69 3.17 21.03 -11.46
C ALA A 69 4.49 20.29 -11.72
N GLY A 70 4.47 18.96 -11.66
CA GLY A 70 5.65 18.12 -11.76
C GLY A 70 5.48 16.76 -11.11
N ASP A 71 6.52 15.94 -11.18
CA ASP A 71 6.56 14.62 -10.57
C ASP A 71 7.11 14.68 -9.16
N TYR A 72 6.54 13.88 -8.26
CA TYR A 72 6.87 13.83 -6.85
C TYR A 72 6.81 12.40 -6.36
N THR A 73 7.44 12.20 -5.20
CA THR A 73 7.44 10.92 -4.51
C THR A 73 7.11 11.14 -3.04
N VAL A 74 6.20 10.33 -2.50
CA VAL A 74 5.92 10.24 -1.07
C VAL A 74 6.59 9.00 -0.52
N VAL A 75 7.34 9.13 0.57
CA VAL A 75 7.89 8.01 1.32
C VAL A 75 7.17 7.93 2.66
N PRO A 76 6.33 6.90 2.89
CA PRO A 76 5.72 6.67 4.18
C PRO A 76 6.74 6.10 5.17
N SER A 77 6.58 6.45 6.45
CA SER A 77 7.42 6.00 7.55
C SER A 77 6.57 5.66 8.77
N GLY A 78 6.76 4.46 9.30
CA GLY A 78 6.12 3.96 10.51
C GLY A 78 6.55 2.52 10.76
N ASP A 79 6.66 2.12 12.02
CA ASP A 79 7.27 0.83 12.42
C ASP A 79 6.57 -0.40 11.81
N LYS A 80 5.28 -0.26 11.49
CA LYS A 80 4.42 -1.35 11.00
C LYS A 80 4.39 -1.46 9.48
N TYR A 81 4.87 -0.44 8.76
CA TYR A 81 4.57 -0.26 7.34
C TYR A 81 5.80 -0.42 6.46
N ASN A 82 5.56 -0.79 5.21
CA ASN A 82 6.56 -0.74 4.16
C ASN A 82 6.84 0.74 3.80
N ASN A 83 8.11 1.09 3.63
CA ASN A 83 8.56 2.42 3.23
C ASN A 83 8.71 2.57 1.71
N ALA A 84 8.01 1.72 0.93
CA ALA A 84 8.03 1.78 -0.52
C ALA A 84 7.57 3.17 -1.01
N PRO A 85 8.34 3.84 -1.89
CA PRO A 85 7.96 5.15 -2.39
C PRO A 85 6.71 5.11 -3.27
N ILE A 86 5.83 6.10 -3.10
CA ILE A 86 4.60 6.29 -3.88
C ILE A 86 4.80 7.49 -4.81
N SER A 87 4.95 7.23 -6.11
CA SER A 87 5.10 8.28 -7.12
C SER A 87 3.76 8.88 -7.52
N PHE A 88 3.71 10.21 -7.67
CA PHE A 88 2.54 10.93 -8.14
C PHE A 88 2.93 12.16 -8.96
N THR A 89 2.02 12.62 -9.82
CA THR A 89 2.23 13.80 -10.65
C THR A 89 1.22 14.88 -10.29
N VAL A 90 1.71 16.07 -9.96
CA VAL A 90 0.90 17.27 -9.76
C VAL A 90 0.63 17.89 -11.12
N LYS A 91 -0.65 17.99 -11.48
CA LYS A 91 -1.11 18.69 -12.69
C LYS A 91 -1.43 20.15 -12.38
N ASN A 92 -1.96 20.90 -13.35
CA ASN A 92 -2.37 22.30 -13.16
C ASN A 92 -3.70 22.47 -12.38
N THR A 93 -4.11 21.47 -11.61
CA THR A 93 -5.33 21.44 -10.82
C THR A 93 -5.03 20.92 -9.42
N ASP A 94 -5.83 21.34 -8.44
CA ASP A 94 -5.77 20.75 -7.11
C ASP A 94 -6.04 19.25 -7.20
N THR A 95 -5.31 18.48 -6.39
CA THR A 95 -5.39 17.01 -6.43
C THR A 95 -5.40 16.45 -5.02
N THR A 96 -5.97 15.25 -4.89
CA THR A 96 -5.93 14.49 -3.64
C THR A 96 -5.18 13.20 -3.87
N ILE A 97 -4.20 12.92 -3.02
CA ILE A 97 -3.39 11.71 -3.04
C ILE A 97 -3.70 10.92 -1.77
N THR A 98 -4.17 9.69 -1.93
CA THR A 98 -4.39 8.77 -0.81
C THR A 98 -3.11 8.04 -0.49
N ILE A 99 -2.70 8.09 0.78
CA ILE A 99 -1.52 7.38 1.30
C ILE A 99 -1.99 6.24 2.19
N ASN A 100 -1.78 5.02 1.69
CA ASN A 100 -2.21 3.78 2.33
C ASN A 100 -1.13 2.70 2.10
N PRO A 101 0.05 2.82 2.75
CA PRO A 101 1.10 1.84 2.60
C PRO A 101 0.68 0.49 3.17
N GLU A 102 1.18 -0.57 2.54
CA GLU A 102 1.02 -1.92 3.07
C GLU A 102 1.88 -2.13 4.32
N TYR A 103 1.51 -3.10 5.14
CA TYR A 103 2.34 -3.54 6.26
C TYR A 103 3.73 -4.03 5.80
N SER A 104 4.71 -3.92 6.68
CA SER A 104 6.03 -4.51 6.48
C SER A 104 5.95 -6.03 6.62
N GLN A 105 6.91 -6.76 6.04
CA GLN A 105 6.97 -8.22 6.21
C GLN A 105 7.11 -8.61 7.68
N ALA A 106 7.98 -7.93 8.42
CA ALA A 106 8.20 -8.20 9.84
C ALA A 106 6.92 -8.01 10.66
N TYR A 107 6.13 -6.97 10.36
CA TYR A 107 4.86 -6.74 11.06
C TYR A 107 3.80 -7.79 10.69
N ARG A 108 3.71 -8.18 9.41
CA ARG A 108 2.87 -9.28 8.96
C ARG A 108 3.20 -10.60 9.66
N ASP A 109 4.49 -10.93 9.80
CA ASP A 109 4.94 -12.14 10.49
C ASP A 109 4.57 -12.12 11.98
N ALA A 110 4.67 -10.94 12.62
CA ALA A 110 4.24 -10.75 14.00
C ALA A 110 2.73 -10.96 14.18
N ILE A 111 1.91 -10.43 13.26
CA ILE A 111 0.45 -10.67 13.25
C ILE A 111 0.15 -12.15 13.04
N LEU A 112 0.79 -12.79 12.06
CA LEU A 112 0.59 -14.21 11.79
C LEU A 112 0.87 -15.05 13.05
N LYS A 113 1.99 -14.77 13.73
CA LYS A 113 2.33 -15.47 14.97
C LYS A 113 1.26 -15.28 16.06
N ALA A 114 0.72 -14.07 16.20
CA ALA A 114 -0.31 -13.76 17.20
C ALA A 114 -1.67 -14.40 16.87
N GLU A 115 -1.98 -14.59 15.59
CA GLU A 115 -3.28 -15.06 15.10
C GLU A 115 -3.30 -16.58 14.82
N MET A 116 -2.14 -17.25 14.89
CA MET A 116 -1.97 -18.65 14.49
C MET A 116 -2.95 -19.59 15.19
N ASP A 117 -3.14 -19.43 16.50
CA ASP A 117 -4.06 -20.27 17.28
C ASP A 117 -5.51 -20.12 16.80
N ALA A 118 -5.94 -18.88 16.51
CA ALA A 118 -7.28 -18.61 16.00
C ALA A 118 -7.48 -19.18 14.59
N ILE A 119 -6.47 -19.05 13.73
CA ILE A 119 -6.49 -19.60 12.36
C ILE A 119 -6.56 -21.13 12.39
N ASN A 120 -5.67 -21.78 13.15
CA ASN A 120 -5.63 -23.23 13.30
C ASN A 120 -6.94 -23.76 13.86
N LYS A 121 -7.55 -23.04 14.83
CA LYS A 121 -8.86 -23.38 15.35
C LYS A 121 -9.94 -23.35 14.27
N VAL A 122 -10.00 -22.31 13.43
CA VAL A 122 -10.99 -22.23 12.34
C VAL A 122 -10.83 -23.37 11.35
N ILE A 123 -9.59 -23.70 10.97
CA ILE A 123 -9.32 -24.81 10.03
C ILE A 123 -9.75 -26.16 10.64
N SER A 124 -9.33 -26.42 11.88
CA SER A 124 -9.63 -27.68 12.58
C SER A 124 -11.11 -27.87 12.90
N ASP A 125 -11.82 -26.81 13.31
CA ASP A 125 -13.27 -26.85 13.53
C ASP A 125 -14.04 -27.11 12.22
N THR A 126 -13.62 -26.48 11.11
CA THR A 126 -14.29 -26.62 9.81
C THR A 126 -14.00 -27.97 9.15
N TYR A 127 -12.79 -28.48 9.34
CA TYR A 127 -12.31 -29.74 8.75
C TYR A 127 -11.70 -30.64 9.85
N PRO A 128 -12.51 -31.32 10.66
CA PRO A 128 -12.01 -32.16 11.75
C PRO A 128 -11.06 -33.27 11.29
N SER A 129 -11.19 -33.74 10.04
CA SER A 129 -10.28 -34.72 9.44
C SER A 129 -8.84 -34.21 9.26
N VAL A 130 -8.62 -32.89 9.23
CA VAL A 130 -7.28 -32.28 9.18
C VAL A 130 -6.53 -32.56 10.48
N ILE A 131 -7.21 -32.59 11.62
CA ILE A 131 -6.58 -32.79 12.95
C ILE A 131 -5.86 -34.14 13.05
N ASN A 132 -6.33 -35.16 12.34
CA ASN A 132 -5.88 -36.55 12.55
C ASN A 132 -5.00 -37.10 11.42
N GLY A 133 -4.63 -36.29 10.43
CA GLY A 133 -3.86 -36.79 9.28
C GLY A 133 -3.18 -35.72 8.44
N PHE A 134 -3.13 -34.48 8.91
CA PHE A 134 -2.48 -33.39 8.20
C PHE A 134 -1.73 -32.46 9.14
N ASP A 135 -0.53 -32.08 8.72
CA ASP A 135 0.20 -30.96 9.29
C ASP A 135 -0.24 -29.66 8.63
N ILE A 136 -0.68 -28.70 9.44
CA ILE A 136 -0.97 -27.33 8.99
C ILE A 136 0.35 -26.55 9.00
N ASN A 137 0.83 -26.15 7.82
CA ASN A 137 2.00 -25.27 7.76
C ASN A 137 1.64 -23.87 8.28
N PRO A 138 2.63 -23.08 8.75
CA PRO A 138 2.38 -21.74 9.25
C PRO A 138 1.70 -20.81 8.22
N GLY A 139 1.95 -21.01 6.92
CA GLY A 139 1.36 -20.20 5.86
C GLY A 139 1.90 -18.76 5.83
N TYR A 140 1.14 -17.87 5.21
CA TYR A 140 1.47 -16.45 5.06
C TYR A 140 0.22 -15.58 5.19
N VAL A 141 0.37 -14.38 5.74
CA VAL A 141 -0.64 -13.32 5.66
C VAL A 141 -0.29 -12.33 4.55
N TYR A 142 -1.30 -11.83 3.85
CA TYR A 142 -1.18 -10.95 2.69
C TYR A 142 -1.94 -9.64 2.90
N GLU A 143 -1.65 -8.66 2.04
CA GLU A 143 -2.18 -7.30 2.12
C GLU A 143 -1.93 -6.70 3.52
N ASN A 144 -2.93 -6.05 4.11
CA ASN A 144 -2.89 -5.53 5.48
C ASN A 144 -3.26 -6.60 6.52
N ALA A 145 -2.69 -7.79 6.37
CA ALA A 145 -2.94 -8.97 7.20
C ALA A 145 -4.42 -9.40 7.26
N THR A 146 -5.16 -9.14 6.17
CA THR A 146 -6.58 -9.47 6.02
C THR A 146 -6.81 -10.82 5.33
N TRP A 147 -5.81 -11.30 4.59
CA TRP A 147 -5.84 -12.60 3.94
C TRP A 147 -4.78 -13.50 4.52
N TYR A 148 -5.09 -14.79 4.58
CA TYR A 148 -4.17 -15.83 5.01
C TYR A 148 -4.24 -16.99 4.02
N ALA A 149 -3.10 -17.53 3.62
CA ALA A 149 -3.03 -18.75 2.82
C ALA A 149 -2.05 -19.73 3.44
N THR A 150 -2.41 -21.01 3.39
CA THR A 150 -1.55 -22.08 3.89
C THR A 150 -1.68 -23.37 3.11
N THR A 151 -0.75 -24.27 3.38
CA THR A 151 -0.75 -25.63 2.90
C THR A 151 -1.02 -26.62 4.04
N LEU A 152 -1.80 -27.65 3.72
CA LEU A 152 -2.05 -28.81 4.56
C LEU A 152 -1.31 -29.98 3.94
N LYS A 153 -0.30 -30.48 4.64
CA LYS A 153 0.51 -31.60 4.19
C LYS A 153 0.01 -32.86 4.86
N GLN A 154 -0.29 -33.89 4.08
CA GLN A 154 -0.72 -35.17 4.63
C GLN A 154 0.38 -35.80 5.49
N ASP A 155 0.02 -36.25 6.69
CA ASP A 155 0.90 -37.06 7.51
C ASP A 155 0.94 -38.48 6.92
N ILE A 156 2.05 -38.79 6.28
CA ILE A 156 2.34 -40.11 5.72
C ILE A 156 3.36 -40.78 6.64
N GLY A 157 2.92 -41.82 7.35
CA GLY A 157 3.74 -42.57 8.31
C GLY A 157 4.97 -43.27 7.71
N HIS A 158 5.22 -43.16 6.40
CA HIS A 158 6.37 -43.71 5.71
C HIS A 158 7.07 -42.69 4.80
N PRO A 159 8.40 -42.52 4.92
CA PRO A 159 9.17 -41.48 4.22
C PRO A 159 9.32 -41.69 2.70
N THR A 160 8.86 -42.82 2.16
CA THR A 160 8.92 -43.15 0.72
C THR A 160 7.63 -42.83 -0.04
N GLU A 161 6.56 -42.42 0.67
CA GLU A 161 5.31 -42.04 0.03
C GLU A 161 5.31 -40.56 -0.35
N VAL A 162 4.58 -40.21 -1.41
CA VAL A 162 4.40 -38.82 -1.81
C VAL A 162 3.19 -38.30 -1.05
N SER A 163 3.39 -37.33 -0.16
CA SER A 163 2.30 -36.63 0.50
C SER A 163 1.63 -35.68 -0.48
N ASP A 164 0.31 -35.74 -0.58
CA ASP A 164 -0.46 -34.66 -1.18
C ASP A 164 -0.32 -33.39 -0.34
N VAL A 165 -0.28 -32.24 -1.04
CA VAL A 165 -0.27 -30.91 -0.41
C VAL A 165 -1.51 -30.19 -0.86
N TYR A 166 -2.43 -29.97 0.08
CA TYR A 166 -3.65 -29.20 -0.14
C TYR A 166 -3.42 -27.74 0.22
N ARG A 167 -4.16 -26.84 -0.41
CA ARG A 167 -4.06 -25.39 -0.23
C ARG A 167 -5.41 -24.84 0.22
N THR A 168 -5.39 -23.92 1.17
CA THR A 168 -6.59 -23.25 1.66
C THR A 168 -6.31 -21.77 1.85
N VAL A 169 -7.36 -20.96 1.76
CA VAL A 169 -7.29 -19.50 1.91
C VAL A 169 -8.39 -19.05 2.85
N LEU A 170 -8.02 -18.18 3.77
CA LEU A 170 -8.89 -17.54 4.75
C LEU A 170 -8.86 -16.02 4.56
N LYS A 171 -9.95 -15.37 4.94
CA LYS A 171 -10.06 -13.92 5.02
C LYS A 171 -10.54 -13.51 6.40
N LYS A 172 -9.98 -12.45 6.96
CA LYS A 172 -10.47 -11.83 8.18
C LYS A 172 -11.65 -10.93 7.84
N GLU A 173 -12.82 -11.27 8.37
CA GLU A 173 -14.07 -10.54 8.22
C GLU A 173 -14.64 -10.27 9.63
N ASP A 174 -14.96 -9.01 9.92
CA ASP A 174 -15.46 -8.58 11.23
C ASP A 174 -14.59 -9.07 12.41
N GLY A 175 -13.27 -9.06 12.22
CA GLY A 175 -12.29 -9.51 13.20
C GLY A 175 -12.12 -11.03 13.33
N LYS A 176 -12.82 -11.83 12.53
CA LYS A 176 -12.77 -13.30 12.58
C LYS A 176 -12.28 -13.90 11.26
N TRP A 177 -11.52 -14.99 11.35
CA TRP A 177 -11.07 -15.71 10.16
C TRP A 177 -12.19 -16.58 9.57
N VAL A 178 -12.38 -16.50 8.26
CA VAL A 178 -13.40 -17.24 7.51
C VAL A 178 -12.75 -17.94 6.33
N ILE A 179 -13.04 -19.23 6.14
CA ILE A 179 -12.56 -19.99 4.96
C ILE A 179 -13.16 -19.39 3.69
N LYS A 180 -12.30 -19.01 2.73
CA LYS A 180 -12.69 -18.52 1.39
C LYS A 180 -12.37 -19.49 0.27
N ALA A 181 -11.45 -20.42 0.49
CA ALA A 181 -11.23 -21.57 -0.37
C ALA A 181 -11.14 -22.85 0.46
N LYS A 182 -11.90 -23.88 0.09
CA LYS A 182 -11.75 -25.20 0.71
C LYS A 182 -10.41 -25.82 0.32
N PRO A 183 -9.83 -26.69 1.17
CA PRO A 183 -8.61 -27.44 0.84
C PRO A 183 -8.70 -28.13 -0.52
N ALA A 184 -7.76 -27.82 -1.42
CA ALA A 184 -7.65 -28.44 -2.74
C ALA A 184 -6.20 -28.47 -3.21
N LEU A 185 -5.87 -29.39 -4.13
CA LEU A 185 -4.53 -29.50 -4.70
C LEU A 185 -4.13 -28.23 -5.47
N VAL A 186 -5.06 -27.60 -6.18
CA VAL A 186 -4.81 -26.33 -6.88
C VAL A 186 -6.02 -25.42 -6.69
N LEU A 187 -5.76 -24.15 -6.39
CA LEU A 187 -6.80 -23.13 -6.27
C LEU A 187 -6.87 -22.32 -7.57
N SER A 188 -8.06 -22.18 -8.16
CA SER A 188 -8.25 -21.44 -9.41
C SER A 188 -9.06 -20.17 -9.20
N SER A 189 -8.76 -19.11 -9.95
CA SER A 189 -9.56 -17.88 -9.94
C SER A 189 -10.95 -18.07 -10.55
N LYS A 190 -11.16 -19.15 -11.31
CA LYS A 190 -12.49 -19.53 -11.82
C LYS A 190 -13.40 -20.01 -10.69
N ASP A 191 -12.85 -20.80 -9.77
CA ASP A 191 -13.62 -21.36 -8.65
C ASP A 191 -13.68 -20.39 -7.45
N TYR A 192 -12.69 -19.51 -7.32
CA TYR A 192 -12.59 -18.53 -6.22
C TYR A 192 -12.32 -17.11 -6.73
N PRO A 193 -13.23 -16.49 -7.49
CA PRO A 193 -13.02 -15.17 -8.11
C PRO A 193 -12.87 -14.03 -7.10
N GLN A 194 -13.32 -14.20 -5.86
CA GLN A 194 -13.17 -13.22 -4.78
C GLN A 194 -11.76 -13.17 -4.17
N ILE A 195 -10.90 -14.16 -4.47
CA ILE A 195 -9.54 -14.22 -3.92
C ILE A 195 -8.60 -13.52 -4.90
N PRO A 196 -7.78 -12.57 -4.43
CA PRO A 196 -6.75 -11.93 -5.26
C PRO A 196 -5.89 -12.95 -6.01
N VAL A 197 -5.70 -12.71 -7.31
CA VAL A 197 -5.04 -13.67 -8.23
C VAL A 197 -3.58 -13.91 -7.84
N ASP A 198 -2.91 -12.89 -7.31
CA ASP A 198 -1.56 -12.97 -6.79
C ASP A 198 -1.45 -13.92 -5.58
N ILE A 199 -2.41 -13.90 -4.66
CA ILE A 199 -2.48 -14.86 -3.53
C ILE A 199 -2.65 -16.28 -4.05
N LEU A 200 -3.60 -16.50 -4.98
CA LEU A 200 -3.82 -17.80 -5.60
C LEU A 200 -2.57 -18.33 -6.32
N ARG A 201 -1.88 -17.45 -7.05
CA ARG A 201 -0.65 -17.79 -7.77
C ARG A 201 0.51 -18.11 -6.82
N ASP A 202 0.66 -17.35 -5.74
CA ASP A 202 1.72 -17.57 -4.76
C ASP A 202 1.53 -18.90 -4.04
N ILE A 203 0.34 -19.16 -3.49
CA ILE A 203 0.10 -20.39 -2.73
C ILE A 203 0.16 -21.66 -3.60
N ASN A 204 -0.22 -21.60 -4.87
CA ASN A 204 -0.09 -22.72 -5.80
C ASN A 204 1.37 -23.09 -6.15
N ARG A 205 2.34 -22.23 -5.82
CA ARG A 205 3.78 -22.46 -6.05
C ARG A 205 4.50 -22.98 -4.81
N LYS A 206 3.84 -22.97 -3.66
CA LYS A 206 4.32 -23.55 -2.39
C LYS A 206 3.98 -25.02 -2.36
#